data_AF-K8AEZ5-F1
#
_entry.id   AF-K8AEZ5-F1
#
_cell.length_a   1.000
_cell.length_b   1.000
_cell.length_c   1.000
_cell.angle_alpha   90.00
_cell.angle_beta   90.00
_cell.angle_gamma   90.00
#
_symmetry.space_group_name_H-M   'P 1'
#
loop_
_entity.id
_entity.type
_entity.pdbx_description
1 polymer ?
#
loop_
_entity_poly.entity_id
_entity_poly.type
_entity_poly.pdbx_seq_one_letter_code
_entity_poly.pdbx_strand_id
1 'polypeptide(L)'
;MDYLTLCESYSCWFIDAVPLLARVNPAAQQRFINLIDVLYDKQCQVFITSAYSVADIIDGVARDDIGRTASRLGQLPLIDEHVTD
;
A
#
# COMPACT_ATOMS: atom_id res chain seq x y z
N MET A 1 -7.70 13.25 7.62
CA MET A 1 -7.27 13.47 6.23
C MET A 1 -8.20 12.65 5.37
N ASP A 2 -8.83 13.25 4.36
CA ASP A 2 -9.82 12.57 3.52
C ASP A 2 -9.15 12.07 2.23
N TYR A 3 -8.90 10.76 2.17
CA TYR A 3 -8.30 10.14 1.00
C TYR A 3 -9.25 10.12 -0.20
N LEU A 4 -10.57 10.15 -0.01
CA LEU A 4 -11.52 10.16 -1.13
C LEU A 4 -11.39 11.44 -1.95
N THR A 5 -11.39 12.60 -1.29
CA THR A 5 -11.25 13.89 -1.97
C THR A 5 -9.91 14.00 -2.71
N LEU A 6 -8.84 13.44 -2.13
CA LEU A 6 -7.53 13.42 -2.78
C LEU A 6 -7.53 12.52 -4.02
N CYS A 7 -8.18 11.35 -3.98
CA CYS A 7 -8.28 10.44 -5.12
C CYS A 7 -9.09 11.04 -6.29
N GLU A 8 -10.03 11.95 -6.01
CA GLU A 8 -10.76 12.68 -7.05
C GLU A 8 -9.90 13.71 -7.78
N SER A 9 -8.86 14.21 -7.12
CA SER A 9 -7.94 15.22 -7.68
C SER A 9 -6.66 14.61 -8.25
N TYR A 10 -6.21 13.48 -7.70
CA TYR A 10 -4.96 12.82 -8.04
C TYR A 10 -5.21 11.36 -8.38
N SER A 11 -5.00 11.00 -9.64
CA SER A 11 -5.15 9.64 -10.15
C SER A 11 -3.90 8.77 -9.97
N CYS A 12 -2.75 9.38 -9.66
CA CYS A 12 -1.47 8.69 -9.50
C CYS A 12 -0.85 9.01 -8.13
N TRP A 13 -0.44 7.97 -7.42
CA TRP A 13 0.05 8.04 -6.05
C TRP A 13 1.38 7.33 -5.90
N PHE A 14 2.31 7.98 -5.22
CA PHE A 14 3.62 7.43 -4.88
C PHE A 14 3.75 7.35 -3.37
N ILE A 15 4.00 6.15 -2.84
CA ILE A 15 4.17 5.90 -1.41
C ILE A 15 5.59 5.40 -1.19
N ASP A 16 6.42 6.23 -0.58
CA ASP A 16 7.83 5.93 -0.34
C ASP A 16 8.09 5.30 1.02
N ALA A 17 9.17 4.52 1.08
CA ALA A 17 9.77 3.95 2.28
C ALA A 17 8.75 3.23 3.20
N VAL A 18 7.87 2.41 2.62
CA VAL A 18 6.86 1.68 3.39
C VAL A 18 7.53 0.73 4.40
N PRO A 19 7.32 0.90 5.71
CA PRO A 19 7.91 0.02 6.72
C PRO A 19 7.12 -1.30 6.83
N LEU A 20 7.70 -2.28 7.52
CA LEU A 20 6.98 -3.48 7.93
C LEU A 20 5.77 -3.09 8.79
N LEU A 21 4.56 -3.51 8.40
CA LEU A 21 3.34 -3.09 9.08
C LEU A 21 3.26 -3.62 10.52
N ALA A 22 3.85 -4.78 10.80
CA ALA A 22 3.96 -5.32 12.15
C ALA A 22 4.87 -4.47 13.09
N ARG A 23 5.70 -3.56 12.55
CA ARG A 23 6.60 -2.70 13.34
C ARG A 23 6.04 -1.31 13.61
N VAL A 24 4.91 -0.95 13.00
CA VAL A 24 4.26 0.34 13.26
C VAL A 24 3.13 0.18 14.28
N ASN A 25 2.68 1.29 14.84
CA ASN A 25 1.52 1.25 15.74
C ASN A 25 0.22 0.89 14.98
N PRO A 26 -0.79 0.35 15.66
CA PRO A 26 -2.05 -0.06 15.01
C PRO A 26 -2.76 1.06 14.25
N ALA A 27 -2.66 2.32 14.71
CA ALA A 27 -3.26 3.46 14.03
C ALA A 27 -2.58 3.79 12.69
N ALA A 28 -1.25 3.62 12.60
CA ALA A 28 -0.50 3.79 11.36
C ALA A 28 -0.80 2.65 10.38
N GLN A 29 -0.88 1.42 10.89
CA GLN A 29 -1.28 0.24 10.12
C GLN A 29 -2.68 0.43 9.51
N GLN A 30 -3.67 0.83 10.32
CA GLN A 30 -5.03 1.09 9.83
C GLN A 30 -5.08 2.22 8.78
N ARG A 31 -4.28 3.28 8.96
CA ARG A 31 -4.20 4.36 7.96
C ARG A 31 -3.66 3.88 6.62
N PHE A 32 -2.66 2.99 6.63
CA PHE A 32 -2.11 2.41 5.41
C PHE A 32 -3.14 1.50 4.72
N ILE A 33 -3.80 0.62 5.47
CA ILE A 33 -4.86 -0.26 4.96
C ILE A 33 -5.98 0.57 4.33
N ASN A 34 -6.50 1.56 5.05
CA ASN A 34 -7.57 2.43 4.55
C ASN A 34 -7.15 3.21 3.30
N LEU A 35 -5.89 3.66 3.21
CA LEU A 35 -5.36 4.34 2.04
C LEU A 35 -5.37 3.42 0.82
N ILE A 36 -4.80 2.22 0.94
CA ILE A 36 -4.76 1.26 -0.18
C ILE A 36 -6.16 0.85 -0.61
N ASP A 37 -7.09 0.65 0.33
CA ASP A 37 -8.47 0.31 0.00
C ASP A 37 -9.18 1.41 -0.78
N VAL A 38 -9.03 2.68 -0.36
CA VAL A 38 -9.63 3.82 -1.08
C VAL A 38 -9.01 3.97 -2.47
N LEU A 39 -7.69 3.86 -2.59
CA LEU A 39 -6.99 3.96 -3.87
C LEU A 39 -7.43 2.85 -4.84
N TYR A 40 -7.61 1.63 -4.34
CA TYR A 40 -8.08 0.52 -5.14
C TYR A 40 -9.53 0.71 -5.59
N ASP A 41 -10.44 1.08 -4.66
CA ASP A 41 -11.85 1.31 -4.97
C ASP A 41 -12.06 2.45 -5.97
N LYS A 42 -11.18 3.47 -5.96
CA LYS A 42 -11.17 4.58 -6.91
C LYS A 42 -10.36 4.31 -8.18
N GLN A 43 -9.78 3.12 -8.32
CA GLN A 43 -8.94 2.72 -9.45
C GLN A 43 -7.76 3.68 -9.70
N CYS A 44 -7.20 4.25 -8.63
CA CYS A 44 -6.00 5.08 -8.72
C CYS A 44 -4.77 4.22 -9.03
N GLN A 45 -3.84 4.76 -9.80
CA GLN A 45 -2.53 4.16 -10.02
C GLN A 45 -1.66 4.38 -8.79
N VAL A 46 -1.07 3.32 -8.24
CA VAL A 46 -0.27 3.37 -7.02
C VAL A 46 1.10 2.76 -7.27
N PHE A 47 2.14 3.49 -6.90
CA PHE A 47 3.52 3.06 -6.88
C PHE A 47 3.98 3.03 -5.43
N ILE A 48 4.58 1.92 -5.02
CA ILE A 48 5.05 1.72 -3.65
C ILE A 48 6.52 1.34 -3.71
N THR A 49 7.34 2.07 -2.96
CA THR A 49 8.75 1.74 -2.75
C THR A 49 8.97 1.35 -1.30
N SER A 50 9.78 0.31 -1.09
CA SER A 50 10.13 -0.18 0.22
C SER A 50 11.47 -0.91 0.15
N ALA A 51 12.17 -0.94 1.29
CA ALA A 51 13.33 -1.82 1.48
C ALA A 51 12.93 -3.30 1.69
N TYR A 52 11.63 -3.59 1.79
CA TYR A 52 11.08 -4.91 2.11
C TYR A 52 10.19 -5.40 0.97
N SER A 53 10.09 -6.72 0.79
CA SER A 53 9.15 -7.29 -0.17
C SER A 53 7.71 -7.07 0.28
N VAL A 54 6.73 -7.11 -0.65
CA VAL A 54 5.30 -7.00 -0.30
C VAL A 54 4.90 -8.06 0.73
N ALA A 55 5.43 -9.28 0.62
CA ALA A 55 5.18 -10.36 1.57
C ALA A 55 5.66 -10.03 2.98
N ASP A 56 6.85 -9.41 3.11
CA ASP A 56 7.39 -8.99 4.41
C ASP A 56 6.60 -7.82 4.98
N ILE A 57 6.19 -6.85 4.15
CA ILE A 57 5.41 -5.67 4.58
C ILE A 57 4.11 -6.09 5.26
N ILE A 58 3.41 -7.08 4.70
CA ILE A 58 2.13 -7.58 5.20
C ILE A 58 2.28 -8.68 6.26
N ASP A 59 3.49 -9.21 6.47
CA ASP A 59 3.75 -10.27 7.44
C ASP A 59 3.46 -9.78 8.87
N GLY A 60 2.85 -10.65 9.68
CA GLY A 60 2.45 -10.34 11.06
C GLY A 60 1.23 -9.42 11.21
N VAL A 61 0.58 -8.99 10.13
CA VAL A 61 -0.72 -8.31 10.20
C VAL A 61 -1.85 -9.35 10.29
N ALA A 62 -2.82 -9.11 11.18
CA ALA A 62 -4.02 -9.93 11.29
C ALA A 62 -4.69 -10.11 9.92
N ARG A 63 -4.80 -11.38 9.47
CA ARG A 63 -5.28 -11.75 8.12
C ARG A 63 -6.70 -11.27 7.84
N ASP A 64 -7.53 -11.10 8.86
CA ASP A 64 -8.92 -10.65 8.69
C ASP A 64 -9.02 -9.17 8.29
N ASP A 65 -8.03 -8.34 8.69
CA ASP A 65 -7.98 -6.91 8.36
C ASP A 65 -7.24 -6.63 7.04
N ILE A 66 -6.24 -7.46 6.70
CA ILE A 66 -5.43 -7.29 5.48
C ILE A 66 -5.82 -8.22 4.33
N GLY A 67 -6.63 -9.25 4.53
CA GLY A 67 -6.89 -10.26 3.49
C GLY A 67 -7.37 -9.68 2.15
N ARG A 68 -8.18 -8.62 2.18
CA ARG A 68 -8.57 -7.86 0.97
C ARG A 68 -7.43 -7.00 0.43
N THR A 69 -6.73 -6.26 1.29
CA THR A 69 -5.62 -5.38 0.92
C THR A 69 -4.39 -6.13 0.37
N ALA A 70 -4.01 -7.26 0.96
CA ALA A 70 -2.93 -8.12 0.48
C ALA A 70 -3.24 -8.75 -0.87
N SER A 71 -4.48 -9.19 -1.09
CA SER A 71 -4.94 -9.69 -2.39
C SER A 71 -4.83 -8.60 -3.47
N ARG A 72 -5.21 -7.36 -3.14
CA ARG A 72 -5.12 -6.19 -4.02
C ARG A 72 -3.68 -5.78 -4.30
N LEU A 73 -2.83 -5.72 -3.28
CA LEU A 73 -1.40 -5.43 -3.41
C LEU A 73 -0.69 -6.47 -4.29
N GLY A 74 -1.04 -7.75 -4.16
CA GLY A 74 -0.51 -8.83 -5.01
C GLY A 74 -0.97 -8.77 -6.47
N GLN A 75 -1.99 -7.97 -6.79
CA GLN A 75 -2.45 -7.74 -8.18
C GLN A 75 -1.84 -6.49 -8.81
N LEU A 76 -1.13 -5.65 -8.04
CA LEU A 76 -0.45 -4.49 -8.61
C LEU A 76 0.74 -4.96 -9.46
N PRO A 77 0.93 -4.42 -10.67
CA PRO A 77 2.10 -4.72 -11.48
C PRO A 77 3.36 -4.27 -10.73
N LEU A 78 4.20 -5.23 -10.36
CA LEU A 78 5.52 -4.96 -9.81
C LEU A 78 6.39 -4.34 -10.90
N ILE A 79 6.68 -3.06 -10.76
CA ILE A 79 7.70 -2.39 -11.58
C ILE A 79 8.99 -2.46 -10.78
N ASP A 80 9.75 -3.52 -11.03
CA ASP A 80 11.12 -3.65 -10.55
C ASP A 80 12.02 -2.86 -11.49
N GLU A 81 12.28 -1.60 -11.18
CA GLU A 81 13.29 -0.82 -11.88
C GLU A 81 14.65 -1.39 -11.48
N HIS A 82 15.13 -2.37 -12.24
CA HIS A 82 16.56 -2.69 -12.25
C HIS A 82 17.30 -1.44 -12.73
N VAL A 83 17.73 -0.61 -11.77
CA VAL A 83 18.76 0.39 -12.01
C VAL A 83 20.02 -0.39 -12.37
N THR A 84 20.16 -0.62 -13.67
CA THR A 84 21.37 -1.15 -14.26
C THR A 84 22.35 0.01 -14.25
N ASP A 85 23.25 0.00 -13.27
CA ASP A 85 24.54 0.70 -13.37
C ASP A 85 25.48 -0.08 -14.31
#